data_AF-A0AAW9V9E2-F1
#
_entry.id   AF-A0AAW9V9E2-F1
#
_cell.length_a   1.000
_cell.length_b   1.000
_cell.length_c   1.000
_cell.angle_alpha   90.00
_cell.angle_beta   90.00
_cell.angle_gamma   90.00
#
_symmetry.space_group_name_H-M   'P 1'
#
loop_
_entity.id
_entity.type
_entity.pdbx_description
1 polymer ?
#
loop_
_entity_poly.entity_id
_entity_poly.type
_entity_poly.pdbx_seq_one_letter_code
_entity_poly.pdbx_strand_id
1 'polypeptide(L)'
;MLNITPNFAQERGLAMLRQHWKQNRTFMIYSPTGSGKTGLAAFITNGYIKRNMRVMFCAPYTNLIAQTAERFQEYGIPMEEIGFVWANHPNYDPTKLIQIASADTVIRREFPDNIDLLIIDEAHLRRKKILEVIRDTDLKV
;
A
#
# COMPACT_ATOMS: atom_id res chain seq x y z
N MET A 1 -7.04 10.82 -12.64
CA MET A 1 -7.65 9.50 -12.99
C MET A 1 -6.49 8.57 -13.25
N LEU A 2 -6.58 7.26 -12.95
CA LEU A 2 -5.47 6.36 -13.27
C LEU A 2 -5.41 6.15 -14.80
N ASN A 3 -4.20 5.97 -15.32
CA ASN A 3 -3.92 5.77 -16.74
C ASN A 3 -3.94 4.29 -17.15
N ILE A 4 -4.42 3.42 -16.25
CA ILE A 4 -4.55 1.97 -16.46
C ILE A 4 -6.00 1.53 -16.29
N THR A 5 -6.37 0.48 -17.01
CA THR A 5 -7.66 -0.20 -16.90
C THR A 5 -7.46 -1.53 -16.16
N PRO A 6 -8.31 -1.87 -15.18
CA PRO A 6 -8.16 -3.13 -14.47
C PRO A 6 -8.44 -4.31 -15.42
N ASN A 7 -7.60 -5.34 -15.35
CA ASN A 7 -7.90 -6.61 -16.03
C ASN A 7 -9.02 -7.37 -15.29
N PHE A 8 -9.54 -8.42 -15.90
CA PHE A 8 -10.65 -9.21 -15.34
C PHE A 8 -10.40 -9.70 -13.90
N ALA A 9 -9.18 -10.14 -13.57
CA ALA A 9 -8.85 -10.60 -12.22
C ALA A 9 -8.84 -9.43 -11.21
N GLN A 10 -8.29 -8.27 -11.61
CA GLN A 10 -8.29 -7.06 -10.80
C GLN A 10 -9.71 -6.52 -10.58
N GLU A 11 -10.57 -6.54 -11.60
CA GLU A 11 -11.97 -6.14 -11.48
C GLU A 11 -12.73 -6.99 -10.46
N ARG A 12 -12.59 -8.33 -10.55
CA ARG A 12 -13.19 -9.25 -9.59
C ARG A 12 -12.64 -9.02 -8.18
N GLY A 13 -11.32 -8.85 -8.04
CA GLY A 13 -10.68 -8.54 -6.76
C GLY A 13 -11.25 -7.26 -6.15
N LEU A 14 -11.30 -6.16 -6.91
CA LEU A 14 -11.87 -4.88 -6.46
C LEU A 14 -13.34 -5.00 -6.08
N ALA A 15 -14.14 -5.76 -6.84
CA ALA A 15 -15.55 -5.98 -6.54
C ALA A 15 -15.73 -6.73 -5.21
N MET A 16 -14.98 -7.82 -4.99
CA MET A 16 -15.02 -8.59 -3.75
C MET A 16 -14.57 -7.76 -2.54
N LEU A 17 -13.48 -7.01 -2.68
CA LEU A 17 -13.03 -6.09 -1.64
C LEU A 17 -14.14 -5.09 -1.29
N ARG A 18 -14.73 -4.42 -2.28
CA ARG A 18 -15.81 -3.44 -2.06
C ARG A 18 -17.01 -4.04 -1.34
N GLN A 19 -17.43 -5.25 -1.75
CA GLN A 19 -18.58 -5.93 -1.15
C GLN A 19 -18.37 -6.21 0.34
N HIS A 20 -17.15 -6.60 0.73
CA HIS A 20 -16.84 -7.00 2.10
C HIS A 20 -16.13 -5.92 2.92
N TRP A 21 -15.88 -4.73 2.34
CA TRP A 21 -15.05 -3.69 2.95
C TRP A 21 -15.55 -3.25 4.33
N LYS A 22 -16.86 -3.25 4.57
CA LYS A 22 -17.42 -2.86 5.89
C LYS A 22 -17.40 -4.00 6.92
N GLN A 23 -17.30 -5.25 6.47
CA GLN A 23 -17.47 -6.44 7.32
C GLN A 23 -16.14 -6.94 7.88
N ASN A 24 -15.06 -6.79 7.11
CA ASN A 24 -13.74 -7.30 7.48
C ASN A 24 -12.76 -6.15 7.65
N ARG A 25 -11.94 -6.17 8.69
CA ARG A 25 -10.83 -5.21 8.86
C ARG A 25 -9.64 -5.52 7.95
N THR A 26 -9.33 -6.81 7.78
CA THR A 26 -8.14 -7.29 7.07
C THR A 26 -8.50 -8.15 5.87
N PHE A 27 -7.79 -7.99 4.76
CA PHE A 27 -7.97 -8.76 3.52
C PHE A 27 -6.66 -9.42 3.08
N MET A 28 -6.76 -10.62 2.52
CA MET A 28 -5.64 -11.30 1.85
C MET A 28 -5.98 -11.47 0.38
N ILE A 29 -5.14 -10.94 -0.50
CA ILE A 29 -5.28 -11.10 -1.95
C ILE A 29 -4.15 -11.99 -2.44
N TYR A 30 -4.53 -13.21 -2.85
CA TYR A 30 -3.58 -14.14 -3.44
C TYR A 30 -3.55 -13.99 -4.97
N SER A 31 -2.35 -13.85 -5.53
CA SER A 31 -2.17 -13.77 -6.98
C SER A 31 -0.73 -14.11 -7.37
N PRO A 32 -0.48 -14.78 -8.51
CA PRO A 32 0.88 -15.07 -8.96
C PRO A 32 1.69 -13.80 -9.30
N THR A 33 3.01 -13.91 -9.38
CA THR A 33 3.86 -12.81 -9.89
C THR A 33 3.47 -12.45 -11.32
N GLY A 34 3.58 -11.17 -11.69
CA GLY A 34 3.21 -10.70 -13.04
C GLY A 34 1.70 -10.54 -13.30
N SER A 35 0.82 -10.89 -12.36
CA SER A 35 -0.65 -10.74 -12.51
C SER A 35 -1.17 -9.30 -12.41
N GLY A 36 -0.29 -8.34 -12.08
CA GLY A 36 -0.65 -6.94 -11.87
C GLY A 36 -1.05 -6.60 -10.44
N LYS A 37 -0.50 -7.27 -9.42
CA LYS A 37 -0.73 -6.94 -8.00
C LYS A 37 -0.47 -5.46 -7.68
N THR A 38 0.60 -4.89 -8.20
CA THR A 38 0.94 -3.46 -8.02
C THR A 38 -0.13 -2.55 -8.63
N GLY A 39 -0.69 -2.90 -9.80
CA GLY A 39 -1.80 -2.16 -10.39
C GLY A 39 -3.08 -2.23 -9.54
N LEU A 40 -3.39 -3.39 -8.97
CA LEU A 40 -4.49 -3.55 -8.02
C LEU A 40 -4.30 -2.64 -6.79
N ALA A 41 -3.10 -2.60 -6.22
CA ALA A 41 -2.76 -1.71 -5.12
C ALA A 41 -2.90 -0.23 -5.51
N ALA A 42 -2.55 0.16 -6.74
CA ALA A 42 -2.75 1.52 -7.24
C ALA A 42 -4.24 1.89 -7.34
N PHE A 43 -5.12 0.99 -7.80
CA PHE A 43 -6.57 1.23 -7.81
C PHE A 43 -7.13 1.47 -6.40
N ILE A 44 -6.70 0.66 -5.43
CA ILE A 44 -7.11 0.80 -4.02
C ILE A 44 -6.60 2.12 -3.45
N THR A 45 -5.30 2.40 -3.63
CA THR A 45 -4.63 3.62 -3.16
C THR A 45 -5.30 4.88 -3.71
N ASN A 46 -5.55 4.93 -5.03
CA ASN A 46 -6.24 6.04 -5.68
C ASN A 46 -7.67 6.25 -5.13
N GLY A 47 -8.36 5.17 -4.74
CA GLY A 47 -9.68 5.28 -4.09
C GLY A 47 -9.63 5.95 -2.72
N TYR A 48 -8.55 5.72 -1.96
CA TYR A 48 -8.32 6.29 -0.64
C TYR A 48 -7.88 7.76 -0.71
N ILE A 49 -6.87 8.08 -1.52
CA ILE A 49 -6.34 9.46 -1.59
C ILE A 49 -7.38 10.45 -2.14
N LYS A 50 -8.28 10.02 -3.03
CA LYS A 50 -9.42 10.83 -3.51
C LYS A 50 -10.39 11.22 -2.39
N ARG A 51 -10.33 10.54 -1.25
CA ARG A 51 -11.11 10.83 -0.03
C ARG A 51 -10.25 11.48 1.05
N ASN A 52 -9.06 11.95 0.69
CA ASN A 52 -8.06 12.51 1.60
C ASN A 52 -7.65 11.54 2.73
N MET A 53 -7.64 10.24 2.42
CA MET A 53 -7.24 9.18 3.35
C MET A 53 -5.80 8.72 3.06
N ARG A 54 -5.07 8.40 4.11
CA ARG A 54 -3.64 8.12 4.09
C ARG A 54 -3.38 6.62 3.94
N VAL A 55 -2.50 6.28 3.00
CA VAL A 55 -2.16 4.89 2.65
C VAL A 55 -0.68 4.65 2.89
N MET A 56 -0.35 3.61 3.64
CA MET A 56 1.00 3.07 3.69
C MET A 56 1.13 1.84 2.82
N PHE A 57 2.01 1.87 1.82
CA PHE A 57 2.41 0.70 1.04
C PHE A 57 3.74 0.17 1.57
N CYS A 58 3.73 -1.07 2.05
CA CYS A 58 4.89 -1.75 2.60
C CYS A 58 5.42 -2.78 1.60
N ALA A 59 6.52 -2.43 0.92
CA ALA A 59 7.27 -3.35 0.05
C ALA A 59 8.16 -4.29 0.89
N PRO A 60 8.52 -5.49 0.40
CA PRO A 60 9.30 -6.43 1.19
C PRO A 60 10.75 -6.00 1.41
N TYR A 61 11.33 -5.21 0.49
CA TYR A 61 12.73 -4.79 0.51
C TYR A 61 12.90 -3.32 0.07
N THR A 62 13.96 -2.67 0.56
CA THR A 62 14.23 -1.24 0.30
C THR A 62 14.50 -0.94 -1.17
N ASN A 63 15.14 -1.83 -1.93
CA ASN A 63 15.38 -1.61 -3.37
C ASN A 63 14.10 -1.60 -4.22
N LEU A 64 12.99 -2.10 -3.69
CA LEU A 64 11.71 -2.14 -4.41
C LEU A 64 10.86 -0.89 -4.20
N ILE A 65 11.16 -0.05 -3.19
CA ILE A 65 10.33 1.13 -2.89
C ILE A 65 10.32 2.13 -4.06
N ALA A 66 11.47 2.35 -4.68
CA ALA A 66 11.60 3.27 -5.82
C ALA A 66 10.86 2.71 -7.05
N GLN A 67 10.96 1.40 -7.27
CA GLN A 67 10.22 0.72 -8.34
C GLN A 67 8.70 0.82 -8.11
N THR A 68 8.22 0.63 -6.87
CA THR A 68 6.80 0.80 -6.56
C THR A 68 6.33 2.23 -6.84
N ALA A 69 7.11 3.24 -6.44
CA ALA A 69 6.78 4.65 -6.70
C ALA A 69 6.73 4.96 -8.20
N GLU A 70 7.72 4.49 -8.96
CA GLU A 70 7.77 4.62 -10.43
C GLU A 70 6.53 3.98 -11.07
N ARG A 71 6.16 2.75 -10.67
CA ARG A 71 4.93 2.10 -11.17
C ARG A 71 3.68 2.88 -10.81
N PHE A 72 3.59 3.42 -9.60
CA PHE A 72 2.45 4.24 -9.20
C PHE A 72 2.36 5.50 -10.08
N GLN A 73 3.49 6.13 -10.37
CA GLN A 73 3.57 7.26 -11.29
C GLN A 73 3.14 6.90 -12.71
N GLU A 74 3.64 5.79 -13.27
CA GLU A 74 3.21 5.25 -14.58
C GLU A 74 1.70 5.02 -14.63
N TYR A 75 1.11 4.57 -13.53
CA TYR A 75 -0.34 4.33 -13.40
C TYR A 75 -1.15 5.61 -13.20
N GLY A 76 -0.51 6.78 -13.09
CA GLY A 76 -1.16 8.07 -12.96
C GLY A 76 -1.41 8.54 -11.51
N ILE A 77 -0.70 7.97 -10.53
CA ILE A 77 -0.61 8.53 -9.18
C ILE A 77 0.51 9.58 -9.19
N PRO A 78 0.22 10.87 -8.88
CA PRO A 78 1.24 11.90 -8.94
C PRO A 78 2.36 11.68 -7.92
N MET A 79 3.60 11.94 -8.33
CA MET A 79 4.79 11.70 -7.49
C MET A 79 4.80 12.59 -6.25
N GLU A 80 4.21 13.77 -6.36
CA GLU A 80 4.02 14.74 -5.28
C GLU A 80 3.08 14.25 -4.17
N GLU A 81 2.29 13.20 -4.40
CA GLU A 81 1.45 12.55 -3.38
C GLU A 81 2.18 11.44 -2.62
N ILE A 82 3.43 11.12 -3.01
CA ILE A 82 4.21 9.99 -2.50
C ILE A 82 5.36 10.51 -1.62
N GLY A 83 5.36 10.10 -0.35
CA GLY A 83 6.48 10.21 0.57
C GLY A 83 7.18 8.85 0.74
N PHE A 84 8.51 8.86 0.89
CA PHE A 84 9.28 7.65 1.16
C PHE A 84 9.66 7.56 2.63
N VAL A 85 9.19 6.53 3.32
CA VAL A 85 9.58 6.27 4.72
C VAL A 85 10.93 5.53 4.72
N TRP A 86 12.01 6.30 4.56
CA TRP A 86 13.40 5.82 4.66
C TRP A 86 14.28 6.92 5.26
N ALA A 87 15.16 6.56 6.20
CA ALA A 87 16.09 7.51 6.83
C ALA A 87 16.94 8.23 5.77
N ASN A 88 16.99 9.56 5.84
CA ASN A 88 17.76 10.44 4.96
C ASN A 88 17.40 10.35 3.46
N HIS A 89 16.21 9.84 3.11
CA HIS A 89 15.76 9.88 1.73
C HIS A 89 15.37 11.32 1.35
N PRO A 90 15.85 11.89 0.22
CA PRO A 90 15.53 13.26 -0.18
C PRO A 90 14.03 13.57 -0.30
N ASN A 91 13.24 12.54 -0.61
CA ASN A 91 11.79 12.62 -0.74
C ASN A 91 11.04 12.06 0.50
N TYR A 92 11.67 12.09 1.68
CA TYR A 92 10.97 11.83 2.92
C TYR A 92 10.05 13.00 3.25
N ASP A 93 8.74 12.76 3.23
CA ASP A 93 7.74 13.74 3.64
C ASP A 93 6.55 13.00 4.29
N PRO A 94 6.41 13.08 5.63
CA PRO A 94 5.32 12.42 6.34
C PRO A 94 3.96 13.10 6.11
N THR A 95 3.90 14.29 5.50
CA THR A 95 2.63 14.98 5.23
C THR A 95 1.90 14.39 4.02
N LYS A 96 2.60 13.67 3.13
CA LYS A 96 2.02 13.06 1.93
C LYS A 96 0.97 12.00 2.25
N LEU A 97 -0.07 11.90 1.41
CA LEU A 97 -1.15 10.94 1.59
C LEU A 97 -0.69 9.50 1.35
N ILE A 98 0.29 9.30 0.46
CA ILE A 98 0.86 7.97 0.19
C ILE A 98 2.23 7.90 0.83
N GLN A 99 2.46 6.85 1.61
CA GLN A 99 3.72 6.56 2.26
C GLN A 99 4.23 5.22 1.75
N ILE A 100 5.36 5.20 1.06
CA ILE A 100 5.99 3.96 0.60
C ILE A 100 7.15 3.64 1.53
N ALA A 101 7.12 2.45 2.13
CA ALA A 101 8.11 1.98 3.09
C ALA A 101 8.56 0.56 2.72
N SER A 102 9.77 0.18 3.14
CA SER A 102 10.14 -1.24 3.20
C SER A 102 9.73 -1.82 4.54
N ALA A 103 9.41 -3.12 4.58
CA ALA A 103 9.09 -3.81 5.81
C ALA A 103 10.18 -3.64 6.87
N ASP A 104 11.46 -3.76 6.47
CA ASP A 104 12.60 -3.57 7.35
C ASP A 104 12.69 -2.15 7.96
N THR A 105 12.21 -1.14 7.22
CA THR A 105 12.11 0.23 7.77
C THR A 105 10.95 0.36 8.76
N VAL A 106 9.78 -0.19 8.42
CA VAL A 106 8.59 -0.14 9.27
C VAL A 106 8.85 -0.81 10.62
N ILE A 107 9.47 -1.99 10.64
CA ILE A 107 9.68 -2.74 11.90
C ILE A 107 10.67 -2.07 12.88
N ARG A 108 11.50 -1.14 12.40
CA ARG A 108 12.52 -0.43 13.21
C ARG A 108 12.01 0.91 13.76
N ARG A 109 10.78 1.29 13.47
CA ARG A 109 10.18 2.57 13.84
C ARG A 109 8.87 2.34 14.59
N GLU A 110 8.43 3.38 15.29
CA GLU A 110 7.04 3.45 15.71
C GLU A 110 6.14 3.56 14.48
N PHE A 111 5.06 2.78 14.44
CA PHE A 111 4.13 2.80 13.33
C PHE A 111 3.26 4.06 13.45
N PRO A 112 3.09 4.88 12.38
CA PRO A 112 2.32 6.11 12.49
C PRO A 112 0.85 5.84 12.83
N ASP A 113 0.26 6.67 13.69
CA ASP A 113 -1.14 6.60 14.12
C ASP A 113 -2.12 7.20 13.10
N ASN A 114 -1.61 7.87 12.07
CA ASN A 114 -2.37 8.59 11.05
C ASN A 114 -2.42 7.88 9.69
N ILE A 115 -2.49 6.55 9.68
CA ILE A 115 -2.65 5.74 8.46
C ILE A 115 -4.04 5.13 8.45
N ASP A 116 -4.77 5.28 7.34
CA ASP A 116 -6.12 4.72 7.18
C ASP A 116 -6.12 3.34 6.52
N LEU A 117 -5.06 3.00 5.77
CA LEU A 117 -4.87 1.71 5.12
C LEU A 117 -3.39 1.32 5.04
N LEU A 118 -3.07 0.10 5.46
CA LEU A 118 -1.77 -0.53 5.28
C LEU A 118 -1.86 -1.61 4.20
N ILE A 119 -1.22 -1.40 3.05
CA ILE A 119 -1.04 -2.42 2.02
C ILE A 119 0.30 -3.11 2.26
N ILE A 120 0.29 -4.44 2.34
CA ILE A 120 1.51 -5.24 2.54
C ILE A 120 1.76 -6.08 1.30
N ASP A 121 2.85 -5.79 0.61
CA ASP A 121 3.31 -6.63 -0.49
C ASP A 121 4.14 -7.81 0.04
N GLU A 122 4.02 -8.95 -0.63
CA GLU A 122 4.61 -10.23 -0.19
C GLU A 122 4.33 -10.58 1.28
N ALA A 123 3.06 -10.46 1.69
CA ALA A 123 2.58 -10.75 3.04
C ALA A 123 2.95 -12.17 3.56
N HIS A 124 3.26 -13.09 2.65
CA HIS A 124 3.75 -14.43 2.97
C HIS A 124 5.07 -14.44 3.75
N LEU A 125 5.86 -13.36 3.71
CA LEU A 125 7.09 -13.21 4.49
C LEU A 125 6.84 -13.04 6.00
N ARG A 126 5.59 -12.79 6.42
CA ARG A 126 5.14 -12.84 7.83
C ARG A 126 6.04 -12.11 8.82
N ARG A 127 6.41 -10.87 8.50
CA ARG A 127 7.26 -10.03 9.37
C ARG A 127 6.58 -9.81 10.72
N LYS A 128 7.17 -10.33 11.80
CA LYS A 128 6.59 -10.38 13.15
C LYS A 128 6.00 -9.04 13.60
N LYS A 129 6.77 -7.95 13.52
CA LYS A 129 6.35 -6.63 13.99
C LYS A 129 5.18 -6.05 13.17
N ILE A 130 5.11 -6.35 11.87
CA ILE A 130 3.94 -5.99 11.05
C ILE A 130 2.72 -6.76 11.53
N LEU A 131 2.84 -8.07 11.78
CA LEU A 131 1.74 -8.86 12.33
C LEU A 131 1.28 -8.35 13.71
N GLU A 132 2.20 -7.86 14.54
CA GLU A 132 1.88 -7.18 15.80
C GLU A 132 1.08 -5.88 15.54
N VAL A 133 1.52 -5.02 14.61
CA VAL A 133 0.75 -3.82 14.21
C VAL A 133 -0.66 -4.20 13.75
N ILE A 134 -0.80 -5.22 12.92
CA ILE A 134 -2.12 -5.69 12.46
C ILE A 134 -2.97 -6.16 13.63
N ARG A 135 -2.39 -6.90 14.59
CA ARG A 135 -3.12 -7.47 15.73
C ARG A 135 -3.52 -6.40 16.75
N ASP A 136 -2.62 -5.46 17.03
CA ASP A 136 -2.69 -4.54 18.16
C ASP A 136 -3.34 -3.19 17.79
N THR A 137 -3.78 -3.03 16.53
CA THR A 137 -4.44 -1.81 16.04
C THR A 137 -5.74 -2.12 15.28
N ASP A 138 -6.62 -1.12 15.19
CA ASP A 138 -7.84 -1.18 14.36
C ASP A 138 -7.59 -0.80 12.89
N LEU A 139 -6.33 -0.70 12.48
CA LEU A 139 -5.91 -0.35 11.15
C LEU A 139 -6.51 -1.29 10.10
N LYS A 140 -6.93 -0.69 8.98
CA LYS A 140 -7.35 -1.43 7.78
C LYS A 140 -6.15 -2.00 7.07
N VAL A 141 -6.23 -3.26 6.64
CA VAL A 141 -5.12 -3.97 5.95
C VAL A 141 -5.63 -4.69 4.71
#